data_AF-A0A9W9J665-F1
#
_entry.id   AF-A0A9W9J665-F1
#
_cell.length_a   1.000
_cell.length_b   1.000
_cell.length_c   1.000
_cell.angle_alpha   90.00
_cell.angle_beta   90.00
_cell.angle_gamma   90.00
#
_symmetry.space_group_name_H-M   'P 1'
#
loop_
_entity.id
_entity.type
_entity.pdbx_description
1 polymer ?
#
loop_
_entity_poly.entity_id
_entity_poly.type
_entity_poly.pdbx_seq_one_letter_code
_entity_poly.pdbx_strand_id
1 'polypeptide(L)'
;MPVISRLFSIPLRIAEIAFAAVVAGIIGHYLASFNQIDPWPQARWIYTEVIAGVSILFALIWLIPFSSGFFSWPLDILLSFAWFAAFGILVNAIDQLPCGSIWSWGFRGNSLCSRWKAAEAFSFLSAIVWLVSALVGIWFTCRKRGEANAGSGRRWGRSRAAPSAA
;
A
#
# COMPACT_ATOMS: atom_id res chain seq x y z
N MET A 1 -18.87 15.28 -4.29
CA MET A 1 -19.24 14.61 -5.56
C MET A 1 -18.62 13.22 -5.53
N PRO A 2 -19.39 12.16 -5.22
CA PRO A 2 -18.84 10.89 -4.76
C PRO A 2 -18.64 9.83 -5.86
N VAL A 3 -18.92 10.15 -7.12
CA VAL A 3 -18.95 9.16 -8.22
C VAL A 3 -17.55 8.95 -8.82
N ILE A 4 -16.78 10.02 -8.98
CA ILE A 4 -15.40 9.97 -9.50
C ILE A 4 -14.48 9.26 -8.49
N SER A 5 -14.68 9.49 -7.19
CA SER A 5 -13.95 8.76 -6.15
C SER A 5 -14.29 7.27 -6.18
N ARG A 6 -15.55 6.86 -6.41
CA ARG A 6 -15.92 5.45 -6.55
C ARG A 6 -15.33 4.79 -7.81
N LEU A 7 -15.32 5.50 -8.94
CA LEU A 7 -14.86 4.96 -10.22
C LEU A 7 -13.35 4.67 -10.23
N PHE A 8 -12.53 5.49 -9.56
CA PHE A 8 -11.09 5.25 -9.44
C PHE A 8 -10.74 4.33 -8.27
N SER A 9 -11.51 4.33 -7.17
CA SER A 9 -11.18 3.49 -6.00
C SER A 9 -11.43 2.00 -6.23
N ILE A 10 -12.50 1.64 -6.93
CA ILE A 10 -12.86 0.22 -7.15
C ILE A 10 -11.78 -0.56 -7.91
N PRO A 11 -11.30 -0.12 -9.10
CA PRO A 11 -10.27 -0.87 -9.82
C PRO A 11 -8.93 -0.88 -9.08
N LEU A 12 -8.61 0.18 -8.33
CA LEU A 12 -7.39 0.27 -7.54
C LEU A 12 -7.39 -0.74 -6.39
N ARG A 13 -8.52 -0.88 -5.67
CA ARG A 13 -8.70 -1.90 -4.63
C ARG A 13 -8.65 -3.33 -5.19
N ILE A 14 -9.21 -3.55 -6.38
CA ILE A 14 -9.13 -4.86 -7.06
C ILE A 14 -7.67 -5.19 -7.41
N ALA A 15 -6.90 -4.20 -7.88
CA ALA A 15 -5.49 -4.37 -8.16
C ALA A 15 -4.69 -4.69 -6.88
N GLU A 16 -4.94 -3.99 -5.78
CA GLU A 16 -4.33 -4.27 -4.47
C GLU A 16 -4.58 -5.72 -4.01
N ILE A 17 -5.83 -6.20 -4.12
CA ILE A 17 -6.20 -7.58 -3.75
C ILE A 17 -5.50 -8.58 -4.66
N ALA A 18 -5.46 -8.33 -5.97
CA ALA A 18 -4.84 -9.24 -6.92
C ALA A 18 -3.33 -9.39 -6.67
N PHE A 19 -2.61 -8.28 -6.48
CA PHE A 19 -1.17 -8.33 -6.20
C PHE A 19 -0.85 -8.96 -4.85
N ALA A 20 -1.61 -8.62 -3.80
CA ALA A 20 -1.43 -9.22 -2.47
C ALA A 20 -1.74 -10.73 -2.48
N ALA A 21 -2.78 -11.17 -3.20
CA ALA A 21 -3.14 -12.58 -3.32
C ALA A 21 -2.08 -13.39 -4.08
N VAL A 22 -1.47 -12.83 -5.13
CA VAL A 22 -0.35 -13.48 -5.83
C VAL A 22 0.83 -13.68 -4.89
N VAL A 23 1.20 -12.67 -4.10
CA VAL A 23 2.29 -12.79 -3.13
C VAL A 23 1.96 -13.82 -2.05
N ALA A 24 0.78 -13.75 -1.42
CA ALA A 24 0.34 -14.72 -0.42
C ALA A 24 0.33 -16.16 -0.96
N GLY A 25 -0.11 -16.36 -2.20
CA GLY A 25 -0.10 -17.68 -2.85
C GLY A 25 1.32 -18.23 -3.05
N ILE A 26 2.28 -17.37 -3.43
CA ILE A 26 3.68 -17.78 -3.59
C ILE A 26 4.30 -18.09 -2.22
N ILE A 27 4.13 -17.21 -1.22
CA ILE A 27 4.69 -17.38 0.13
C ILE A 27 4.07 -18.58 0.86
N GLY A 28 2.76 -18.77 0.77
CA GLY A 28 2.05 -19.89 1.39
C GLY A 28 2.51 -21.26 0.86
N HIS A 29 2.81 -21.38 -0.44
CA HIS A 29 3.39 -22.61 -1.00
C HIS A 29 4.79 -22.89 -0.42
N TYR A 30 5.59 -21.85 -0.21
CA TYR A 30 6.90 -22.00 0.43
C TYR A 30 6.77 -22.39 1.90
N LEU A 31 5.84 -21.77 2.64
CA LEU A 31 5.62 -22.06 4.06
C LEU A 31 5.22 -23.53 4.30
N ALA A 32 4.40 -24.10 3.41
CA ALA A 32 4.02 -25.52 3.47
C ALA A 32 5.18 -26.47 3.15
N SER A 33 6.17 -26.02 2.37
CA SER A 33 7.31 -26.85 1.92
C SER A 33 8.51 -26.82 2.87
N PHE A 34 8.67 -25.78 3.68
CA PHE A 34 9.87 -25.53 4.50
C PHE A 34 9.77 -25.97 5.97
N ASN A 35 8.85 -26.89 6.32
CA ASN A 35 8.58 -27.32 7.70
C ASN A 35 9.76 -28.06 8.40
N GLN A 36 10.96 -28.14 7.82
CA GLN A 36 12.08 -28.93 8.38
C GLN A 36 13.46 -28.27 8.37
N ILE A 37 13.64 -27.04 7.87
CA ILE A 37 14.99 -26.48 7.68
C ILE A 37 15.05 -24.99 8.11
N ASP A 38 15.75 -24.78 9.23
CA ASP A 38 16.23 -23.53 9.83
C ASP A 38 15.21 -22.44 10.27
N PRO A 39 15.33 -21.89 11.50
CA PRO A 39 14.43 -20.87 12.02
C PRO A 39 14.63 -19.46 11.45
N TRP A 40 15.77 -19.17 10.81
CA TRP A 40 16.12 -17.82 10.33
C TRP A 40 15.39 -17.39 9.05
N PRO A 41 15.25 -18.24 8.02
CA PRO A 41 14.42 -17.93 6.84
C PRO A 41 12.94 -17.73 7.22
N GLN A 42 12.45 -18.50 8.19
CA GLN A 42 11.03 -18.59 8.54
C GLN A 42 10.41 -17.25 8.99
N ALA A 43 11.16 -16.42 9.74
CA ALA A 43 10.67 -15.13 10.21
C ALA A 43 10.38 -14.12 9.08
N ARG A 44 11.19 -14.13 8.01
CA ARG A 44 11.03 -13.22 6.86
C ARG A 44 9.75 -13.52 6.09
N TRP A 45 9.45 -14.80 5.91
CA TRP A 45 8.25 -15.26 5.21
C TRP A 45 6.96 -14.95 5.97
N ILE A 46 6.99 -15.17 7.29
CA ILE A 46 5.86 -14.86 8.17
C ILE A 46 5.55 -13.35 8.13
N TYR A 47 6.58 -12.49 8.13
CA TYR A 47 6.37 -11.06 7.97
C TYR A 47 5.64 -10.72 6.67
N THR A 48 6.11 -11.24 5.53
CA THR A 48 5.49 -10.95 4.23
C THR A 48 4.07 -11.50 4.12
N GLU A 49 3.80 -12.67 4.69
CA GLU A 49 2.46 -13.28 4.72
C GLU A 49 1.50 -12.43 5.55
N VAL A 50 1.92 -11.95 6.72
CA VAL A 50 1.11 -11.08 7.57
C VAL A 50 0.79 -9.76 6.85
N ILE A 51 1.77 -9.13 6.20
CA ILE A 51 1.52 -7.91 5.42
C ILE A 51 0.57 -8.17 4.25
N ALA A 52 0.70 -9.30 3.56
CA ALA A 52 -0.21 -9.68 2.48
C ALA A 52 -1.65 -9.90 3.00
N GLY A 53 -1.82 -10.65 4.09
CA GLY A 53 -3.11 -10.91 4.71
C GLY A 53 -3.79 -9.64 5.23
N VAL A 54 -3.04 -8.78 5.93
CA VAL A 54 -3.55 -7.48 6.42
C VAL A 54 -3.96 -6.58 5.25
N SER A 55 -3.19 -6.55 4.16
CA SER A 55 -3.53 -5.80 2.95
C SER A 55 -4.84 -6.29 2.31
N ILE A 56 -5.03 -7.61 2.18
CA ILE A 56 -6.26 -8.21 1.63
C ILE A 56 -7.46 -7.88 2.52
N LEU A 57 -7.33 -8.03 3.84
CA LEU A 57 -8.40 -7.69 4.80
C LEU A 57 -8.78 -6.22 4.70
N PHE A 58 -7.80 -5.31 4.69
CA PHE A 58 -8.08 -3.88 4.57
C PHE A 58 -8.70 -3.52 3.22
N ALA A 59 -8.21 -4.07 2.11
CA ALA A 59 -8.77 -3.82 0.79
C ALA A 59 -10.21 -4.36 0.66
N LEU A 60 -10.51 -5.52 1.26
CA LEU A 60 -11.85 -6.12 1.28
C LEU A 60 -12.82 -5.36 2.20
N ILE A 61 -12.37 -4.97 3.39
CA ILE A 61 -13.18 -4.16 4.33
C ILE A 61 -13.53 -2.81 3.70
N TRP A 62 -12.59 -2.18 3.00
CA TRP A 62 -12.83 -0.90 2.32
C TRP A 62 -13.58 -1.02 0.98
N LEU A 63 -13.80 -2.23 0.47
CA LEU A 63 -14.65 -2.50 -0.70
C LEU A 63 -16.14 -2.22 -0.38
N ILE A 64 -16.55 -2.39 0.89
CA ILE A 64 -17.91 -2.11 1.36
C ILE A 64 -18.00 -0.62 1.70
N PRO A 65 -18.85 0.17 1.03
CA PRO A 65 -18.84 1.64 1.11
C PRO A 65 -19.52 2.17 2.38
N PHE A 66 -19.24 1.58 3.55
CA PHE A 66 -19.96 1.89 4.81
C PHE A 66 -19.23 2.79 5.80
N SER A 67 -17.98 3.20 5.54
CA SER A 67 -17.33 4.23 6.37
C SER A 67 -16.22 4.97 5.60
N SER A 68 -16.63 5.78 4.63
CA SER A 68 -15.72 6.74 3.98
C SER A 68 -15.65 8.01 4.82
N GLY A 69 -14.47 8.38 5.30
CA GLY A 69 -14.29 9.69 5.89
C GLY A 69 -12.86 10.14 6.10
N PHE A 70 -12.08 9.43 6.94
CA PHE A 70 -10.85 10.03 7.46
C PHE A 70 -9.64 9.09 7.60
N PHE A 71 -9.82 7.78 7.74
CA PHE A 71 -8.73 6.86 8.11
C PHE A 71 -8.09 6.07 6.95
N SER A 72 -8.61 6.16 5.72
CA SER A 72 -8.08 5.36 4.60
C SER A 72 -6.71 5.85 4.14
N TRP A 73 -6.51 7.17 3.95
CA TRP A 73 -5.23 7.70 3.47
C TRP A 73 -4.03 7.30 4.36
N PRO A 74 -4.09 7.43 5.71
CA PRO A 74 -2.91 7.11 6.53
C PRO A 74 -2.63 5.61 6.57
N LEU A 75 -3.67 4.77 6.53
CA LEU A 75 -3.50 3.32 6.43
C LEU A 75 -2.90 2.91 5.09
N ASP A 76 -3.34 3.51 3.98
CA ASP A 76 -2.81 3.23 2.65
C ASP A 76 -1.30 3.57 2.57
N ILE A 77 -0.86 4.67 3.21
CA ILE A 77 0.57 5.04 3.33
C ILE A 77 1.35 4.02 4.17
N LEU A 78 0.79 3.62 5.32
CA LEU A 78 1.45 2.68 6.22
C LEU A 78 1.65 1.32 5.55
N LEU A 79 0.65 0.86 4.80
CA LEU A 79 0.75 -0.37 4.02
C LEU A 79 1.77 -0.24 2.88
N SER A 80 1.85 0.90 2.20
CA SER A 80 2.90 1.13 1.20
C SER A 80 4.31 0.98 1.81
N PHE A 81 4.58 1.58 2.96
CA PHE A 81 5.86 1.42 3.67
C PHE A 81 6.11 -0.02 4.13
N ALA A 82 5.08 -0.72 4.59
CA ALA A 82 5.20 -2.14 4.95
C ALA A 82 5.56 -3.01 3.74
N TRP A 83 4.99 -2.74 2.57
CA TRP A 83 5.35 -3.42 1.32
C TRP A 83 6.77 -3.07 0.85
N PHE A 84 7.25 -1.83 1.03
CA PHE A 84 8.65 -1.49 0.78
C PHE A 84 9.61 -2.22 1.71
N ALA A 85 9.26 -2.39 2.99
CA ALA A 85 10.04 -3.18 3.93
C ALA A 85 10.04 -4.67 3.54
N ALA A 86 8.90 -5.21 3.11
CA ALA A 86 8.80 -6.57 2.59
C ALA A 86 9.72 -6.78 1.36
N PHE A 87 9.72 -5.83 0.42
CA PHE A 87 10.65 -5.84 -0.72
C PHE A 87 12.12 -5.85 -0.27
N GLY A 88 12.50 -5.01 0.69
CA GLY A 88 13.88 -4.97 1.21
C GLY A 88 14.31 -6.30 1.84
N ILE A 89 13.41 -6.98 2.56
CA ILE A 89 13.67 -8.30 3.13
C ILE A 89 13.85 -9.36 2.03
N LEU A 90 13.06 -9.30 0.95
CA LEU A 90 13.16 -10.22 -0.18
C LEU A 90 14.45 -10.04 -0.98
N VAL A 91 14.90 -8.80 -1.17
CA VAL A 91 16.18 -8.49 -1.84
C VAL A 91 17.36 -9.00 -1.01
N ASN A 92 17.36 -8.74 0.30
CA ASN A 92 18.41 -9.24 1.19
C ASN A 92 18.44 -10.79 1.23
N ALA A 93 17.33 -11.45 0.98
CA ALA A 93 17.29 -12.91 0.88
C ALA A 93 17.89 -13.43 -0.44
N ILE A 94 17.69 -12.75 -1.57
CA ILE A 94 18.31 -13.13 -2.86
C ILE A 94 19.83 -13.07 -2.80
N ASP A 95 20.39 -12.03 -2.17
CA ASP A 95 21.84 -11.83 -2.07
C ASP A 95 22.55 -13.01 -1.36
N GLN A 96 21.83 -13.73 -0.52
CA GLN A 96 22.33 -14.87 0.25
C GLN A 96 22.22 -16.22 -0.49
N LEU A 97 21.50 -16.29 -1.62
CA LEU A 97 21.34 -17.50 -2.42
C LEU A 97 22.20 -17.42 -3.70
N PRO A 98 22.74 -18.54 -4.22
CA PRO A 98 23.44 -18.59 -5.52
C PRO A 98 22.50 -18.46 -6.73
N CYS A 99 21.40 -17.73 -6.53
CA CYS A 99 20.49 -17.24 -7.54
C CYS A 99 21.09 -15.92 -8.06
N GLY A 100 21.71 -15.92 -9.23
CA GLY A 100 22.49 -14.78 -9.72
C GLY A 100 21.82 -13.40 -9.61
N SER A 101 22.66 -12.36 -9.62
CA SER A 101 22.32 -10.94 -9.39
C SER A 101 21.03 -10.46 -10.07
N ILE A 102 20.41 -9.41 -9.50
CA ILE A 102 19.20 -8.71 -9.96
C ILE A 102 19.16 -8.50 -11.48
N TRP A 103 20.32 -8.25 -12.11
CA TRP A 103 20.50 -7.95 -13.54
C TRP A 103 20.75 -9.16 -14.46
N SER A 104 20.78 -10.38 -13.92
CA SER A 104 20.84 -11.61 -14.72
C SER A 104 19.42 -12.10 -15.03
N TRP A 105 18.91 -11.72 -16.20
CA TRP A 105 17.71 -12.30 -16.86
C TRP A 105 18.01 -13.64 -17.57
N GLY A 106 19.18 -14.22 -17.32
CA GLY A 106 19.49 -15.55 -17.84
C GLY A 106 18.61 -16.61 -17.19
N PHE A 107 17.79 -17.29 -17.99
CA PHE A 107 16.97 -18.46 -17.61
C PHE A 107 17.79 -19.70 -17.16
N ARG A 108 19.02 -19.52 -16.68
CA ARG A 108 19.87 -20.60 -16.17
C ARG A 108 19.66 -20.75 -14.66
N GLY A 109 18.67 -21.56 -14.29
CA GLY A 109 18.52 -22.06 -12.92
C GLY A 109 17.08 -22.15 -12.46
N ASN A 110 16.62 -23.39 -12.27
CA ASN A 110 15.62 -23.89 -11.32
C ASN A 110 14.33 -23.03 -11.15
N SER A 111 13.16 -23.64 -11.34
CA SER A 111 11.83 -22.99 -11.21
C SER A 111 11.62 -22.16 -9.92
N LEU A 112 12.33 -22.48 -8.84
CA LEU A 112 12.35 -21.75 -7.57
C LEU A 112 12.91 -20.33 -7.68
N CYS A 113 14.01 -20.16 -8.43
CA CYS A 113 14.72 -18.88 -8.54
C CYS A 113 13.90 -17.85 -9.33
N SER A 114 13.28 -18.29 -10.43
CA SER A 114 12.38 -17.45 -11.23
C SER A 114 11.12 -17.06 -10.45
N ARG A 115 10.56 -17.96 -9.63
CA ARG A 115 9.40 -17.67 -8.78
C ARG A 115 9.72 -16.63 -7.71
N TRP A 116 10.94 -16.67 -7.17
CA TRP A 116 11.38 -15.68 -6.19
C TRP A 116 11.49 -14.27 -6.78
N LYS A 117 12.15 -14.13 -7.94
CA LYS A 117 12.23 -12.83 -8.64
C LYS A 117 10.86 -12.28 -9.02
N ALA A 118 9.91 -13.15 -9.35
CA ALA A 118 8.52 -12.74 -9.58
C ALA A 118 7.88 -12.18 -8.29
N ALA A 119 8.02 -12.88 -7.15
CA ALA A 119 7.47 -12.42 -5.87
C ALA A 119 8.04 -11.06 -5.43
N GLU A 120 9.35 -10.84 -5.66
CA GLU A 120 10.00 -9.55 -5.42
C GLU A 120 9.35 -8.43 -6.25
N ALA A 121 9.20 -8.63 -7.57
CA ALA A 121 8.61 -7.64 -8.45
C ALA A 121 7.15 -7.31 -8.09
N PHE A 122 6.35 -8.33 -7.75
CA PHE A 122 4.96 -8.13 -7.33
C PHE A 122 4.85 -7.41 -5.99
N SER A 123 5.79 -7.61 -5.06
CA SER A 123 5.83 -6.86 -3.80
C SER A 123 6.07 -5.37 -4.01
N PHE A 124 6.95 -5.02 -4.96
CA PHE A 124 7.22 -3.62 -5.33
C PHE A 124 6.04 -2.97 -6.05
N LEU A 125 5.39 -3.68 -6.98
CA LEU A 125 4.17 -3.21 -7.64
C LEU A 125 3.05 -2.96 -6.62
N SER A 126 2.87 -3.86 -5.66
CA SER A 126 1.92 -3.69 -4.56
C SER A 126 2.22 -2.39 -3.79
N ALA A 127 3.48 -2.14 -3.41
CA ALA A 127 3.88 -0.92 -2.70
C ALA A 127 3.49 0.36 -3.46
N ILE A 128 3.71 0.38 -4.78
CA ILE A 128 3.34 1.51 -5.66
C ILE A 128 1.83 1.68 -5.73
N VAL A 129 1.08 0.58 -5.90
CA VAL A 129 -0.39 0.65 -5.98
C VAL A 129 -0.97 1.26 -4.70
N TRP A 130 -0.53 0.78 -3.52
CA TRP A 130 -0.93 1.35 -2.23
C TRP A 130 -0.55 2.83 -2.08
N LEU A 131 0.61 3.24 -2.62
CA LEU A 131 1.04 4.64 -2.63
C LEU A 131 0.13 5.52 -3.50
N VAL A 132 -0.24 5.05 -4.69
CA VAL A 132 -1.17 5.76 -5.59
C VAL A 132 -2.54 5.90 -4.92
N SER A 133 -3.02 4.86 -4.23
CA SER A 133 -4.26 4.90 -3.44
C SER A 133 -4.23 5.98 -2.37
N ALA A 134 -3.12 6.05 -1.62
CA ALA A 134 -2.90 7.08 -0.62
C ALA A 134 -2.89 8.49 -1.20
N LEU A 135 -2.17 8.70 -2.32
CA LEU A 135 -2.08 10.00 -2.98
C LEU A 135 -3.45 10.49 -3.48
N VAL A 136 -4.24 9.58 -4.05
CA VAL A 136 -5.61 9.89 -4.47
C VAL A 136 -6.47 10.26 -3.26
N GLY A 137 -6.37 9.51 -2.15
CA GLY A 137 -7.06 9.81 -0.89
C GLY A 137 -6.68 11.16 -0.27
N ILE A 138 -5.39 11.50 -0.27
CA ILE A 138 -4.87 12.81 0.16
C ILE A 138 -5.42 13.92 -0.73
N TRP A 139 -5.35 13.76 -2.05
CA TRP A 139 -5.80 14.77 -3.02
C TRP A 139 -7.27 15.17 -2.78
N PHE A 140 -8.15 14.18 -2.59
CA PHE A 140 -9.56 14.45 -2.28
C PHE A 140 -9.75 15.18 -0.95
N THR A 141 -8.94 14.86 0.07
CA THR A 141 -9.06 15.44 1.41
C THR A 141 -8.48 16.85 1.50
N CYS A 142 -7.31 17.09 0.89
CA CYS A 142 -6.70 18.40 0.77
C CYS A 142 -7.57 19.36 -0.06
N ARG A 143 -8.20 18.88 -1.15
CA ARG A 143 -9.11 19.70 -1.96
C ARG A 143 -10.32 20.19 -1.15
N LYS A 144 -10.88 19.34 -0.28
CA LYS A 144 -11.99 19.71 0.62
C LYS A 144 -11.59 20.74 1.68
N ARG A 145 -10.35 20.70 2.18
CA ARG A 145 -9.81 21.72 3.11
C ARG A 145 -9.53 23.06 2.43
N GLY A 146 -9.12 23.06 1.17
CA GLY A 146 -8.91 24.29 0.39
C GLY A 146 -10.19 25.10 0.19
N GLU A 147 -11.32 24.43 -0.09
CA GLU A 147 -12.63 25.09 -0.22
C GLU A 147 -13.15 25.65 1.13
N ALA A 148 -12.90 24.95 2.24
CA ALA A 148 -13.30 25.41 3.58
C ALA A 148 -12.49 26.63 4.07
N ASN A 149 -11.17 26.67 3.78
CA ASN A 149 -10.32 27.81 4.13
C ASN A 149 -10.59 29.06 3.27
N ALA A 150 -11.05 28.90 2.03
CA ALA A 150 -11.44 30.03 1.18
C ALA A 150 -12.71 30.76 1.66
N GLY A 151 -13.59 30.08 2.42
CA GLY A 151 -14.79 30.68 3.02
C GLY A 151 -14.56 31.38 4.36
N SER A 152 -13.50 31.01 5.10
CA SER A 152 -13.18 31.57 6.43
C SER A 152 -12.43 32.91 6.37
N GLY A 153 -11.67 33.15 5.29
CA GLY A 153 -10.80 34.33 5.17
C GLY A 153 -11.48 35.67 4.86
N ARG A 154 -12.81 35.76 4.73
CA ARG A 154 -13.51 37.01 4.32
C ARG A 154 -14.33 37.71 5.41
N ARG A 155 -14.31 37.26 6.67
CA ARG A 155 -15.20 37.83 7.71
C ARG A 155 -14.51 38.42 8.94
N TRP A 156 -13.24 38.82 8.84
CA TRP A 156 -12.54 39.49 9.94
C TRP A 156 -11.96 40.83 9.49
N GLY A 157 -12.82 41.83 9.34
CA GLY A 157 -12.36 43.17 8.95
C GLY A 157 -13.44 44.22 8.73
N ARG A 158 -14.58 44.15 9.43
CA ARG A 158 -15.55 45.26 9.37
C ARG A 158 -16.22 45.48 10.73
N SER A 159 -16.23 46.75 11.14
CA SER A 159 -16.94 47.34 12.29
C SER A 159 -16.15 47.50 13.60
N ARG A 160 -15.12 48.36 13.57
CA ARG A 160 -14.88 49.33 14.66
C ARG A 160 -14.53 50.69 14.06
N ALA A 161 -15.55 51.55 13.89
CA ALA A 161 -15.44 53.00 13.94
C ALA A 161 -16.84 53.60 13.75
N ALA A 162 -17.54 53.86 14.86
CA ALA A 162 -18.46 54.98 14.95
C ALA A 162 -18.09 55.71 16.25
N PRO A 163 -17.75 57.01 16.19
CA PRO A 163 -17.24 57.75 17.33
C PRO A 163 -18.33 58.03 18.37
N SER A 164 -17.86 58.20 19.59
CA SER A 164 -18.59 58.57 20.80
C SER A 164 -19.35 59.89 20.67
N ALA A 165 -20.54 59.88 21.27
CA ALA A 165 -21.29 60.98 21.90
C ALA A 165 -20.74 62.42 21.79
N ALA A 166 -21.58 63.33 21.31
CA ALA A 166 -22.03 64.55 21.99
C ALA A 166 -23.23 65.13 21.22
#